data_AF-A0A942U7J4-F1
#
_entry.id   AF-A0A942U7J4-F1
#
_cell.length_a   1.000
_cell.length_b   1.000
_cell.length_c   1.000
_cell.angle_alpha   90.00
_cell.angle_beta   90.00
_cell.angle_gamma   90.00
#
_symmetry.space_group_name_H-M   'P 1'
#
loop_
_entity.id
_entity.type
_entity.pdbx_description
1 polymer ?
#
loop_
_entity_poly.entity_id
_entity_poly.type
_entity_poly.pdbx_seq_one_letter_code
_entity_poly.pdbx_strand_id
1 'polypeptide(L)'
;MAIEAKQTNIKIGTLSPGMVATDFLRKSLDEHNRKIFNILGDKVEPVTKFLASKVLENQDNDAKIQWLTKPKVMWRFAKSMISKRDIFK
;
A
#
# COMPACT_ATOMS: atom_id res chain seq x y z
N MET A 1 -17.97 -14.04 -3.52
CA MET A 1 -16.97 -13.95 -2.42
C MET A 1 -17.55 -13.35 -1.14
N ALA A 2 -17.46 -12.04 -0.85
CA ALA A 2 -17.90 -11.50 0.46
C ALA A 2 -19.40 -11.74 0.76
N ILE A 3 -20.25 -11.71 -0.26
CA ILE A 3 -21.68 -12.01 -0.15
C ILE A 3 -21.93 -13.48 0.25
N GLU A 4 -21.15 -14.43 -0.29
CA GLU A 4 -21.26 -15.86 0.02
C GLU A 4 -20.86 -16.17 1.46
N ALA A 5 -19.90 -15.41 2.01
CA ALA A 5 -19.42 -15.61 3.37
C ALA A 5 -20.29 -14.97 4.47
N LYS A 6 -21.36 -14.23 4.11
CA LYS A 6 -22.20 -13.48 5.07
C LYS A 6 -22.80 -14.33 6.20
N GLN A 7 -23.07 -15.60 5.94
CA GLN A 7 -23.65 -16.53 6.92
C GLN A 7 -22.60 -17.37 7.66
N THR A 8 -21.32 -17.04 7.48
CA THR A 8 -20.19 -17.77 8.08
C THR A 8 -19.42 -16.85 9.02
N ASN A 9 -18.52 -17.43 9.82
CA ASN A 9 -17.58 -16.67 10.64
C ASN A 9 -16.34 -16.20 9.85
N ILE A 10 -16.37 -16.27 8.51
CA ILE A 10 -15.27 -15.88 7.64
C ILE A 10 -15.51 -14.44 7.16
N LYS A 11 -14.54 -13.56 7.40
CA LYS A 11 -14.51 -12.20 6.85
C LYS A 11 -13.68 -12.18 5.58
N ILE A 12 -14.21 -11.58 4.53
CA ILE A 12 -13.51 -11.38 3.26
C ILE A 12 -13.35 -9.88 3.04
N GLY A 13 -12.17 -9.42 2.62
CA GLY A 13 -11.91 -8.01 2.38
C GLY A 13 -10.78 -7.82 1.37
N THR A 14 -10.49 -6.56 1.04
CA THR A 14 -9.45 -6.19 0.08
C THR A 14 -8.34 -5.39 0.77
N LEU A 15 -7.09 -5.79 0.54
CA LEU A 15 -5.91 -5.05 0.96
C LEU A 15 -5.36 -4.26 -0.23
N SER A 16 -5.18 -2.95 -0.05
CA SER A 16 -4.53 -2.07 -1.02
C SER A 16 -3.22 -1.53 -0.44
N PRO A 17 -2.10 -2.26 -0.59
CA PRO A 17 -0.79 -1.88 -0.04
C PRO A 17 -0.18 -0.64 -0.72
N GLY A 18 -0.65 -0.28 -1.93
CA GLY A 18 0.02 0.72 -2.77
C GLY A 18 1.28 0.14 -3.41
N MET A 19 2.22 1.01 -3.79
CA MET A 19 3.48 0.59 -4.39
C MET A 19 4.50 0.26 -3.30
N VAL A 20 5.02 -0.97 -3.32
CA VAL A 20 5.91 -1.49 -2.27
C VAL A 20 7.21 -1.97 -2.89
N ALA A 21 8.34 -1.57 -2.32
CA ALA A 21 9.68 -1.92 -2.80
C ALA A 21 10.02 -3.41 -2.57
N THR A 22 9.42 -4.31 -3.35
CA THR A 22 9.70 -5.75 -3.36
C THR A 22 10.82 -6.08 -4.34
N ASP A 23 11.39 -7.28 -4.24
CA ASP A 23 12.40 -7.77 -5.18
C ASP A 23 11.88 -7.88 -6.63
N PHE A 24 10.58 -8.18 -6.79
CA PHE A 24 9.93 -8.16 -8.09
C PHE A 24 9.94 -6.76 -8.71
N LEU A 25 9.57 -5.74 -7.93
CA LEU A 25 9.58 -4.36 -8.42
C LEU A 25 10.99 -3.80 -8.57
N ARG A 26 11.96 -4.26 -7.78
CA ARG A 26 13.38 -3.89 -7.94
C ARG A 26 13.93 -4.35 -9.29
N LYS A 27 13.53 -5.52 -9.78
CA LYS A 27 13.94 -6.04 -11.10
C LYS A 27 13.33 -5.27 -12.27
N SER A 28 12.18 -4.62 -12.06
CA SER A 28 11.52 -3.78 -13.07
C SER A 28 11.88 -2.29 -12.96
N LEU A 29 12.82 -1.91 -12.08
CA LEU A 29 13.27 -0.52 -11.98
C LEU A 29 14.07 -0.15 -13.21
N ASP A 30 13.62 0.92 -13.88
CA ASP A 30 14.36 1.64 -14.89
C ASP A 30 14.55 3.11 -14.45
N GLU A 31 15.36 3.87 -15.16
CA GLU A 31 15.58 5.28 -14.81
C GLU A 31 14.31 6.14 -14.94
N HIS A 32 13.40 5.76 -15.83
CA HIS A 32 12.17 6.51 -16.11
C HIS A 32 11.15 6.38 -14.98
N ASN A 33 11.03 5.19 -14.38
CA ASN A 33 10.04 4.87 -13.38
C ASN A 33 10.56 5.12 -11.95
N ARG A 34 11.88 5.15 -11.73
CA ARG A 34 12.51 5.37 -10.40
C ARG A 34 11.99 6.61 -9.68
N LYS A 35 11.71 7.70 -10.41
CA LYS A 35 11.14 8.92 -9.83
C LYS A 35 9.76 8.67 -9.22
N ILE A 36 8.87 7.97 -9.93
CA ILE A 36 7.52 7.65 -9.45
C ILE A 36 7.62 6.68 -8.26
N PHE A 37 8.50 5.68 -8.33
CA PHE A 37 8.77 4.78 -7.21
C PHE A 37 9.19 5.53 -5.95
N ASN A 38 10.12 6.48 -6.07
CA ASN A 38 10.59 7.24 -4.92
C ASN A 38 9.51 8.14 -4.28
N ILE A 39 8.57 8.65 -5.08
CA ILE A 39 7.45 9.48 -4.63
C ILE A 39 6.39 8.63 -3.93
N LEU A 40 5.93 7.58 -4.60
CA LEU A 40 4.72 6.84 -4.21
C LEU A 40 5.00 5.52 -3.51
N GLY A 41 6.20 4.97 -3.64
CA GLY A 41 6.57 3.68 -3.08
C GLY A 41 6.93 3.77 -1.62
N ASP A 42 6.82 2.67 -0.89
CA ASP A 42 7.35 2.52 0.47
C ASP A 42 8.06 1.17 0.64
N LYS A 43 8.84 1.05 1.72
CA LYS A 43 9.43 -0.22 2.15
C LYS A 43 8.33 -1.20 2.58
N VAL A 44 8.62 -2.49 2.53
CA VAL A 44 7.65 -3.56 2.84
C VAL A 44 7.21 -3.49 4.30
N GLU A 45 8.16 -3.31 5.22
CA GLU A 45 7.96 -3.39 6.67
C GLU A 45 6.90 -2.41 7.22
N PRO A 46 6.92 -1.10 6.91
CA PRO A 46 5.89 -0.19 7.42
C PRO A 46 4.51 -0.49 6.83
N VAL A 47 4.44 -0.93 5.56
CA VAL A 47 3.18 -1.27 4.90
C VAL A 47 2.57 -2.50 5.52
N THR A 48 3.35 -3.57 5.70
CA THR A 48 2.87 -4.82 6.29
C THR A 48 2.46 -4.63 7.75
N LYS A 49 3.22 -3.87 8.55
CA LYS A 49 2.85 -3.57 9.94
C LYS A 49 1.47 -2.89 10.03
N PHE A 50 1.21 -1.92 9.16
CA PHE A 50 -0.11 -1.26 9.10
C PHE A 50 -1.22 -2.22 8.67
N LEU A 51 -1.00 -2.97 7.58
CA LEU A 51 -2.03 -3.85 7.03
C LEU A 51 -2.37 -4.98 8.01
N ALA A 52 -1.37 -5.59 8.64
CA ALA A 52 -1.58 -6.63 9.64
C ALA A 52 -2.40 -6.12 10.83
N SER A 53 -2.05 -4.94 11.38
CA SER A 53 -2.82 -4.30 12.45
C SER A 53 -4.28 -4.09 12.05
N LYS A 54 -4.51 -3.55 10.85
CA LYS A 54 -5.86 -3.26 10.36
C LYS A 54 -6.69 -4.52 10.09
N VAL A 55 -6.07 -5.59 9.63
CA VAL A 55 -6.74 -6.89 9.46
C VAL A 55 -7.17 -7.45 10.81
N LEU A 56 -6.30 -7.39 11.83
CA LEU A 56 -6.61 -7.88 13.18
C LEU A 56 -7.69 -7.05 13.88
N GLU A 57 -7.70 -5.74 13.67
CA GLU A 57 -8.71 -4.82 14.22
C GLU A 57 -10.08 -4.98 13.53
N ASN A 58 -10.10 -5.41 12.27
CA ASN A 58 -11.30 -5.35 11.43
C ASN A 58 -12.43 -6.29 11.89
N GLN A 59 -13.61 -5.70 12.12
CA GLN A 59 -14.83 -6.43 12.44
C GLN A 59 -15.81 -6.55 11.26
N ASP A 60 -15.56 -5.83 10.17
CA ASP A 60 -16.49 -5.74 9.06
C ASP A 60 -16.19 -6.77 7.96
N ASN A 61 -17.25 -7.33 7.36
CA ASN A 61 -17.11 -8.06 6.11
C ASN A 61 -17.07 -7.06 4.93
N ASP A 62 -16.38 -7.41 3.84
CA ASP A 62 -16.09 -6.56 2.68
C ASP A 62 -15.25 -5.30 3.00
N ALA A 63 -14.41 -5.37 4.04
CA ALA A 63 -13.56 -4.25 4.44
C ALA A 63 -12.51 -3.90 3.38
N LYS A 64 -12.27 -2.61 3.18
CA LYS A 64 -11.25 -2.06 2.26
C LYS A 64 -10.15 -1.39 3.06
N ILE A 65 -9.03 -2.09 3.23
CA ILE A 65 -7.90 -1.59 4.02
C ILE A 65 -6.86 -1.03 3.06
N GLN A 66 -6.64 0.29 3.11
CA GLN A 66 -5.79 0.99 2.14
C GLN A 66 -4.64 1.72 2.82
N TRP A 67 -3.40 1.38 2.45
CA TRP A 67 -2.20 2.07 2.93
C TRP A 67 -1.96 3.39 2.20
N LEU A 68 -2.15 3.39 0.87
CA LEU A 68 -1.91 4.52 -0.01
C LEU A 68 -3.24 5.09 -0.48
N THR A 69 -3.74 6.09 0.24
CA THR A 69 -5.01 6.77 -0.05
C THR A 69 -4.80 7.95 -1.00
N LYS A 70 -5.87 8.40 -1.69
CA LYS A 70 -5.80 9.56 -2.61
C LYS A 70 -5.19 10.82 -1.95
N PRO A 71 -5.57 11.21 -0.70
CA PRO A 71 -4.93 12.33 -0.03
C PRO A 71 -3.43 12.12 0.22
N LYS A 72 -3.03 10.90 0.60
CA LYS A 72 -1.61 10.54 0.82
C LYS A 72 -0.80 10.60 -0.48
N VAL A 73 -1.40 10.21 -1.61
CA VAL A 73 -0.80 10.36 -2.95
C VAL A 73 -0.57 11.83 -3.28
N MET A 74 -1.61 12.67 -3.15
CA MET A 74 -1.50 14.11 -3.43
C MET A 74 -0.42 14.77 -2.58
N TRP A 75 -0.39 14.45 -1.28
CA TRP A 75 0.64 14.93 -0.37
C TRP A 75 2.06 14.51 -0.76
N ARG A 76 2.24 13.27 -1.23
CA ARG A 76 3.55 12.78 -1.67
C ARG A 76 4.05 13.49 -2.92
N PHE A 77 3.17 13.75 -3.88
CA PHE A 77 3.52 14.56 -5.05
C PHE A 77 3.90 15.98 -4.66
N ALA A 78 3.12 16.65 -3.81
CA ALA A 78 3.44 17.98 -3.31
C ALA A 78 4.79 18.01 -2.58
N LYS A 79 5.04 17.07 -1.66
CA LYS A 79 6.29 16.98 -0.89
C LYS A 79 7.51 16.68 -1.75
N SER A 80 7.34 15.93 -2.86
CA SER A 80 8.44 15.57 -3.77
C SER A 80 9.10 16.76 -4.46
N MET A 81 8.40 17.91 -4.53
CA MET A 81 8.95 19.16 -5.04
C MET A 81 9.94 19.80 -4.07
N ILE A 82 9.84 19.49 -2.77
CA ILE A 82 10.65 20.07 -1.69
C ILE A 82 11.78 19.10 -1.29
N SER A 83 11.49 17.80 -1.21
CA SER A 83 12.42 16.78 -0.74
C SER A 83 12.35 15.53 -1.60
N LYS A 84 13.52 15.09 -2.08
CA LYS A 84 13.69 13.83 -2.81
C LYS A 84 13.91 12.70 -1.81
N ARG A 85 13.25 11.57 -2.06
CA ARG A 85 13.40 10.31 -1.32
C ARG A 85 14.12 9.30 -2.20
N ASP A 86 14.82 8.36 -1.57
CA ASP A 86 15.24 7.12 -2.22
C ASP A 86 14.76 5.95 -1.36
N ILE A 87 13.83 5.16 -1.88
CA ILE A 87 13.23 4.03 -1.15
C ILE A 87 13.99 2.72 -1.34
N PHE A 88 14.94 2.68 -2.28
CA PHE A 88 15.72 1.48 -2.60
C PHE A 88 17.15 1.52 -2.04
N LYS A 89 17.54 2.63 -1.42
CA LYS A 89 18.72 2.74 -0.54
C LYS A 89 18.65 1.78 0.66
#